data_AF-A0A971MND4-F1
#
_entry.id   AF-A0A971MND4-F1
#
_cell.length_a   1.000
_cell.length_b   1.000
_cell.length_c   1.000
_cell.angle_alpha   90.00
_cell.angle_beta   90.00
_cell.angle_gamma   90.00
#
_symmetry.space_group_name_H-M   'P 1'
#
loop_
_entity.id
_entity.type
_entity.pdbx_description
1 polymer ?
#
loop_
_entity_poly.entity_id
_entity_poly.type
_entity_poly.pdbx_seq_one_letter_code
_entity_poly.pdbx_strand_id
1 'polypeptide(L)'
;MLRIYNRSFKGRRGMGGFTVLELLAVFAILAIIVALAAPRFAAVIQESKLKACENNVEMIRKAAEMYYEVKGEWPTEQELAEEGYIEEYIYCPLADTKNEDTAYDIDEEGNVTCKNEDNHSRESGV
;
A
#
# COMPACT_ATOMS: atom_id res chain seq x y z
N MET A 1 1.28 -81.58 11.71
CA MET A 1 1.03 -80.57 12.76
C MET A 1 1.90 -79.35 12.50
N LEU A 2 1.42 -78.36 11.76
CA LEU A 2 2.06 -77.03 11.66
C LEU A 2 0.95 -75.98 11.55
N ARG A 3 0.76 -75.20 12.62
CA ARG A 3 -0.19 -74.08 12.66
C ARG A 3 0.46 -72.87 12.03
N ILE A 4 -0.06 -72.44 10.89
CA ILE A 4 0.28 -71.16 10.25
C ILE A 4 -0.33 -70.04 11.09
N TYR A 5 0.50 -69.20 11.70
CA TYR A 5 0.05 -68.04 12.48
C TYR A 5 -0.16 -66.86 11.53
N ASN A 6 -1.40 -66.72 11.02
CA ASN A 6 -1.79 -65.58 10.21
C ASN A 6 -2.12 -64.38 11.12
N ARG A 7 -1.15 -63.48 11.32
CA ARG A 7 -1.39 -62.24 12.08
C ARG A 7 -1.90 -61.16 11.12
N SER A 8 -3.23 -61.14 10.94
CA SER A 8 -3.95 -60.07 10.26
C SER A 8 -3.62 -58.71 10.91
N PHE A 9 -2.86 -57.85 10.21
CA PHE A 9 -2.69 -56.44 10.57
C PHE A 9 -4.02 -55.72 10.29
N LYS A 10 -4.92 -55.76 11.27
CA LYS A 10 -6.21 -55.08 11.24
C LYS A 10 -5.94 -53.58 11.21
N GLY A 11 -6.04 -52.96 10.02
CA GLY A 11 -5.89 -51.52 9.82
C GLY A 11 -6.88 -50.78 10.71
N ARG A 12 -6.37 -50.18 11.79
CA ARG A 12 -7.13 -49.23 12.59
C ARG A 12 -7.38 -48.05 11.66
N ARG A 13 -8.64 -47.81 11.29
CA ARG A 13 -9.08 -46.48 10.82
C ARG A 13 -8.88 -45.53 11.99
N GLY A 14 -7.64 -45.09 12.17
CA GLY A 14 -7.29 -44.04 13.10
C GLY A 14 -7.70 -42.74 12.43
N MET A 15 -8.61 -42.00 13.06
CA MET A 15 -8.60 -40.55 12.93
C MET A 15 -7.19 -40.11 13.36
N GLY A 16 -6.32 -39.88 12.37
CA GLY A 16 -4.97 -39.38 12.58
C GLY A 16 -5.07 -37.94 13.07
N GLY A 17 -4.61 -37.68 14.29
CA GLY A 17 -4.39 -36.32 14.77
C GLY A 17 -3.08 -35.78 14.20
N PHE A 18 -3.02 -34.45 14.02
CA PHE A 18 -1.78 -33.75 13.68
C PHE A 18 -0.70 -34.04 14.72
N THR A 19 0.50 -34.40 14.27
CA THR A 19 1.69 -34.49 15.10
C THR A 19 2.34 -33.11 15.24
N VAL A 20 3.02 -32.86 16.37
CA VAL A 20 3.81 -31.63 16.56
C VAL A 20 4.90 -31.50 15.48
N LEU A 21 5.44 -32.63 15.02
CA LEU A 21 6.47 -32.65 13.98
C LEU A 21 5.97 -32.12 12.63
N GLU A 22 4.74 -32.46 12.24
CA GLU A 22 4.14 -31.97 11.00
C GLU A 22 3.94 -30.46 11.04
N LEU A 23 3.48 -29.90 12.17
CA LEU A 23 3.34 -28.46 12.32
C LEU A 23 4.71 -27.74 12.32
N LEU A 24 5.74 -28.34 12.92
CA LEU A 24 7.11 -27.80 12.89
C LEU A 24 7.70 -27.74 11.48
N ALA A 25 7.51 -28.80 10.68
CA ALA A 25 7.95 -28.82 9.29
C ALA A 25 7.27 -27.73 8.45
N VAL A 26 5.98 -27.48 8.68
CA VAL A 26 5.24 -26.40 8.00
C VAL A 26 5.79 -25.02 8.38
N PHE A 27 6.02 -24.74 9.67
CA PHE A 27 6.60 -23.47 10.08
C PHE A 27 8.02 -23.25 9.54
N ALA A 28 8.83 -24.31 9.46
CA ALA A 28 10.15 -24.22 8.86
C ALA A 28 10.07 -23.76 7.38
N ILE A 29 9.14 -24.30 6.61
CA ILE A 29 8.93 -23.90 5.20
C ILE A 29 8.35 -22.47 5.13
N LEU A 30 7.38 -22.12 5.98
CA LEU A 30 6.81 -20.77 6.02
C LEU A 30 7.85 -19.70 6.34
N ALA A 31 8.78 -19.98 7.27
CA ALA A 31 9.86 -19.06 7.61
C ALA A 31 10.77 -18.78 6.41
N ILE A 32 11.10 -19.80 5.61
CA ILE A 32 11.90 -19.64 4.38
C ILE A 32 11.15 -18.79 3.36
N ILE A 33 9.85 -19.03 3.15
CA ILE A 33 9.04 -18.25 2.21
C ILE A 33 8.99 -16.78 2.63
N VAL A 34 8.70 -16.50 3.92
CA VAL A 34 8.62 -15.14 4.44
C VAL A 34 9.97 -14.42 4.33
N ALA A 35 11.08 -15.09 4.65
CA ALA A 35 12.41 -14.52 4.54
C ALA A 35 12.74 -14.08 3.11
N LEU A 36 12.33 -14.85 2.11
CA LEU A 36 12.52 -14.50 0.69
C LEU A 36 11.52 -13.43 0.19
N ALA A 37 10.30 -13.43 0.72
CA ALA A 37 9.24 -12.52 0.27
C ALA A 37 9.34 -11.12 0.91
N ALA A 38 9.74 -11.02 2.18
CA ALA A 38 9.80 -9.78 2.96
C ALA A 38 10.47 -8.59 2.25
N PRO A 39 11.68 -8.69 1.65
CA PRO A 39 12.36 -7.53 1.08
C PRO A 39 11.64 -6.90 -0.11
N ARG A 40 10.77 -7.65 -0.81
CA ARG A 40 10.02 -7.14 -1.97
C ARG A 40 8.93 -6.15 -1.57
N PHE A 41 8.38 -6.25 -0.36
CA PHE A 41 7.24 -5.44 0.05
C PHE A 41 7.57 -3.95 0.22
N ALA A 42 8.76 -3.63 0.73
CA ALA A 42 9.15 -2.23 0.95
C ALA A 42 9.20 -1.44 -0.37
N ALA A 43 9.76 -2.02 -1.44
CA ALA A 43 9.85 -1.39 -2.75
C ALA A 43 8.46 -1.16 -3.37
N VAL A 44 7.58 -2.16 -3.28
CA VAL A 44 6.20 -2.06 -3.80
C VAL A 44 5.41 -0.99 -3.07
N ILE A 45 5.59 -0.85 -1.75
CA ILE A 45 4.92 0.21 -0.97
C ILE A 45 5.37 1.59 -1.46
N GLN A 46 6.68 1.82 -1.63
CA GLN A 46 7.17 3.12 -2.10
C GLN A 46 6.69 3.44 -3.53
N GLU A 47 6.73 2.47 -4.43
CA GLU A 47 6.19 2.64 -5.79
C GLU A 47 4.69 2.95 -5.78
N SER A 48 3.92 2.28 -4.90
CA SER A 48 2.49 2.53 -4.77
C SER A 48 2.17 3.92 -4.24
N LYS A 49 2.99 4.45 -3.31
CA LYS A 49 2.85 5.82 -2.81
C LYS A 49 3.15 6.85 -3.90
N LEU A 50 4.20 6.64 -4.70
CA LEU A 50 4.53 7.52 -5.82
C LEU A 50 3.38 7.56 -6.83
N LYS A 51 2.89 6.40 -7.26
CA LYS A 51 1.74 6.30 -8.18
C LYS A 51 0.46 6.92 -7.63
N ALA A 52 0.20 6.73 -6.34
CA ALA A 52 -0.94 7.38 -5.69
C ALA A 52 -0.78 8.91 -5.68
N CYS A 53 0.43 9.42 -5.42
CA CYS A 53 0.70 10.85 -5.47
C CYS A 53 0.52 11.43 -6.88
N GLU A 54 1.02 10.75 -7.91
CA GLU A 54 0.85 11.16 -9.32
C GLU A 54 -0.63 11.22 -9.71
N ASN A 55 -1.41 10.20 -9.32
CA ASN A 55 -2.85 10.18 -9.58
C ASN A 55 -3.58 11.33 -8.87
N ASN A 56 -3.23 11.60 -7.61
CA ASN A 56 -3.80 12.69 -6.84
C ASN A 56 -3.49 14.06 -7.48
N VAL A 57 -2.25 14.28 -7.90
CA VAL A 57 -1.84 15.49 -8.65
C VAL A 57 -2.69 15.67 -9.90
N GLU A 58 -2.90 14.60 -10.68
CA GLU A 58 -3.71 14.67 -11.89
C GLU A 58 -5.19 14.99 -11.58
N MET A 59 -5.74 14.41 -10.52
CA MET A 59 -7.11 14.66 -10.07
C MET A 59 -7.30 16.12 -9.65
N ILE A 60 -6.39 16.65 -8.84
CA ILE A 60 -6.44 18.04 -8.35
C ILE A 60 -6.21 19.02 -9.49
N ARG A 61 -5.27 18.73 -10.40
CA ARG A 61 -5.04 19.56 -11.58
C ARG A 61 -6.30 19.68 -12.43
N LYS A 62 -7.01 18.57 -12.67
CA LYS A 62 -8.29 18.60 -13.40
C LYS A 62 -9.35 19.42 -12.66
N ALA A 63 -9.41 19.31 -11.34
CA ALA A 63 -10.30 20.12 -10.52
C ALA A 63 -9.96 21.62 -10.62
N ALA A 64 -8.68 21.96 -10.56
CA ALA A 64 -8.17 23.33 -10.71
C ALA A 64 -8.43 23.89 -12.10
N GLU A 65 -8.25 23.09 -13.16
CA GLU A 65 -8.58 23.46 -14.54
C GLU A 65 -10.07 23.77 -14.68
N MET A 66 -10.96 22.94 -14.12
CA MET A 66 -12.41 23.22 -14.12
C MET A 66 -12.77 24.50 -13.38
N TYR A 67 -12.11 24.79 -12.25
CA TYR A 67 -12.30 26.04 -11.52
C TYR A 67 -11.84 27.24 -12.37
N TYR A 68 -10.66 27.12 -12.99
CA TYR A 68 -10.09 28.17 -13.84
C TYR A 68 -10.98 28.48 -15.05
N GLU A 69 -11.61 27.48 -15.67
CA GLU A 69 -12.56 27.67 -16.77
C GLU A 69 -13.77 28.54 -16.38
N VAL A 70 -14.18 28.49 -15.11
CA VAL A 70 -15.35 29.23 -14.60
C VAL A 70 -14.97 30.60 -14.05
N LYS A 71 -13.86 30.69 -13.32
CA LYS A 71 -13.47 31.87 -12.52
C LYS A 71 -12.37 32.71 -13.17
N GLY A 72 -11.55 32.10 -14.01
CA GLY A 72 -10.39 32.74 -14.67
C GLY A 72 -9.18 32.95 -13.76
N GLU A 73 -9.19 32.38 -12.56
CA GLU A 73 -8.08 32.41 -11.60
C GLU A 73 -7.80 31.00 -11.09
N TRP A 74 -6.55 30.72 -10.72
CA TRP A 74 -6.18 29.42 -10.17
C TRP A 74 -6.61 29.33 -8.71
N PRO A 75 -7.29 28.23 -8.32
CA PRO A 75 -7.79 28.10 -6.97
C PRO A 75 -6.69 27.66 -6.01
N THR A 76 -6.90 28.00 -4.74
CA THR A 76 -6.31 27.31 -3.60
C THR A 76 -7.02 25.98 -3.35
N GLU A 77 -6.36 25.07 -2.63
CA GLU A 77 -6.97 23.79 -2.25
C GLU A 77 -8.26 24.00 -1.42
N GLN A 78 -8.28 25.04 -0.57
CA GLN A 78 -9.45 25.40 0.23
C GLN A 78 -10.64 25.79 -0.67
N GLU A 79 -10.41 26.58 -1.71
CA GLU A 79 -11.47 26.98 -2.65
C GLU A 79 -12.02 25.80 -3.44
N LEU A 80 -11.17 24.84 -3.84
CA LEU A 80 -11.63 23.62 -4.48
C LEU A 80 -12.55 22.81 -3.57
N ALA A 81 -12.24 22.73 -2.27
CA ALA A 81 -13.05 22.00 -1.30
C ALA A 81 -14.35 22.75 -0.97
N GLU A 82 -14.28 24.06 -0.73
CA GLU A 82 -15.44 24.90 -0.38
C GLU A 82 -16.46 24.99 -1.52
N GLU A 83 -15.99 25.07 -2.77
CA GLU A 83 -16.86 25.12 -3.95
C GLU A 83 -17.26 23.73 -4.48
N GLY A 84 -16.79 22.66 -3.84
CA GLY A 84 -17.22 21.29 -4.13
C GLY A 84 -16.64 20.69 -5.42
N TYR A 85 -15.49 21.19 -5.88
CA TYR A 85 -14.73 20.55 -6.96
C TYR A 85 -14.00 19.29 -6.48
N ILE A 86 -13.78 19.15 -5.17
CA ILE A 86 -13.28 17.95 -4.48
C ILE A 86 -14.17 17.63 -3.27
N GLU A 87 -14.47 16.35 -3.04
CA GLU A 87 -15.35 15.90 -1.94
C GLU A 87 -14.64 15.77 -0.59
N GLU A 88 -13.34 15.45 -0.61
CA GLU A 88 -12.53 15.19 0.57
C GLU A 88 -11.12 15.73 0.35
N TYR A 89 -10.49 16.22 1.43
CA TYR A 89 -9.09 16.63 1.40
C TYR A 89 -8.20 15.43 1.06
N ILE A 90 -7.45 15.55 -0.03
CA ILE A 90 -6.60 14.47 -0.53
C ILE A 90 -5.23 14.59 0.16
N TYR A 91 -4.89 13.62 1.01
CA TYR A 91 -3.59 13.60 1.68
C TYR A 91 -2.47 13.13 0.74
N CYS A 92 -1.25 13.65 0.92
CA CYS A 92 -0.10 13.17 0.18
C CYS A 92 0.48 11.89 0.80
N PRO A 93 0.53 10.75 0.07
CA PRO A 93 1.03 9.48 0.60
C PRO A 93 2.56 9.42 0.75
N LEU A 94 3.28 10.41 0.23
CA LEU A 94 4.73 10.58 0.34
C LEU A 94 5.16 11.36 1.59
N ALA A 95 4.22 12.02 2.28
CA ALA A 95 4.55 12.70 3.51
C ALA A 95 4.87 11.71 4.63
N ASP A 96 5.91 12.01 5.40
CA ASP A 96 6.34 11.18 6.53
C ASP A 96 5.45 11.39 7.77
N THR A 97 4.73 12.51 7.82
CA THR A 97 3.70 12.81 8.83
C THR A 97 2.30 12.58 8.25
N LYS A 98 1.32 12.30 9.12
CA LYS A 98 -0.11 12.24 8.75
C LYS A 98 -0.81 13.49 9.28
N ASN A 99 -0.31 14.66 8.91
CA ASN A 99 -0.85 15.93 9.36
C ASN A 99 -1.67 16.61 8.25
N GLU A 100 -2.52 17.54 8.66
CA GLU A 100 -3.36 18.37 7.78
C GLU A 100 -2.50 19.27 6.84
N ASP A 101 -1.22 19.48 7.18
CA ASP A 101 -0.22 20.22 6.37
C ASP A 101 0.42 19.39 5.24
N THR A 102 0.02 18.12 5.07
CA THR A 102 0.53 17.22 4.01
C THR A 102 -0.30 17.27 2.72
N ALA A 103 -1.02 18.36 2.57
CA ALA A 103 -1.96 18.61 1.49
C ALA A 103 -1.25 19.09 0.21
N TYR A 104 -2.01 19.28 -0.87
CA TYR A 104 -1.45 19.69 -2.15
C TYR A 104 -1.50 21.22 -2.30
N ASP A 105 -0.43 21.79 -2.83
CA ASP A 105 -0.33 23.22 -3.13
C ASP A 105 -0.49 23.45 -4.63
N ILE A 106 -1.27 24.47 -4.99
CA ILE A 106 -1.49 24.89 -6.37
C ILE A 106 -0.82 26.26 -6.50
N ASP A 107 0.19 26.36 -7.37
CA ASP A 107 0.87 27.63 -7.62
C ASP A 107 0.07 28.56 -8.55
N GLU A 108 0.53 29.80 -8.70
CA GLU A 108 -0.09 30.81 -9.59
C GLU A 108 -0.06 30.43 -11.07
N GLU A 109 0.65 29.35 -11.45
CA GLU A 109 0.78 28.83 -12.80
C GLU A 109 -0.11 27.60 -13.04
N GLY A 110 -0.77 27.09 -11.98
CA GLY A 110 -1.63 25.91 -12.01
C GLY A 110 -0.89 24.58 -11.82
N ASN A 111 0.39 24.60 -11.42
CA ASN A 111 1.11 23.38 -11.07
C ASN A 111 0.71 22.91 -9.67
N VAL A 112 0.38 21.62 -9.57
CA VAL A 112 0.03 20.98 -8.31
C VAL A 112 1.24 20.26 -7.74
N THR A 113 1.65 20.62 -6.53
CA THR A 113 2.77 20.01 -5.81
C THR A 113 2.31 19.40 -4.50
N CYS A 114 2.89 18.26 -4.11
CA CYS A 114 2.66 17.71 -2.77
C CYS A 114 3.60 18.42 -1.78
N LYS A 115 3.04 19.03 -0.72
CA LYS A 115 3.84 19.52 0.41
C LYS A 115 4.29 18.34 1.26
N ASN A 116 5.58 18.05 1.23
CA ASN A 116 6.22 17.20 2.22
C ASN A 116 6.80 18.12 3.31
N GLU A 117 6.34 18.00 4.56
CA GLU A 117 6.82 18.82 5.69
C GLU A 117 8.34 18.69 5.92
N ASP A 118 8.96 17.63 5.40
CA ASP A 118 10.39 17.46 5.42
C ASP A 118 11.01 18.08 4.17
N ASN A 119 11.62 19.26 4.36
CA ASN A 119 12.72 19.79 3.56
C ASN A 119 13.87 18.76 3.46
N HIS A 120 13.64 17.69 2.72
CA HIS A 120 14.66 16.83 2.15
C HIS A 120 14.56 16.90 0.63
N SER A 121 14.83 18.10 0.12
CA SER A 121 15.61 18.28 -1.09
C SER A 121 16.91 17.46 -1.02
N ARG A 122 16.82 16.14 -1.18
CA ARG A 122 17.94 15.29 -1.60
C ARG A 122 17.43 14.21 -2.54
N GLU A 123 17.72 14.47 -3.81
CA GLU A 123 18.18 13.46 -4.75
C GLU A 123 17.10 12.46 -5.21
N SER A 124 16.21 12.94 -6.09
CA SER A 124 16.01 12.23 -7.36
C SER A 124 17.33 12.29 -8.13
N GLY A 125 18.24 11.40 -7.77
CA GLY A 125 19.53 11.20 -8.41
C GLY A 125 19.80 9.70 -8.46
N VAL A 126 19.59 9.15 -9.66
CA VAL A 126 19.89 7.78 -10.13
C VAL A 126 18.80 6.73 -9.87
#